data_AF-A0A287BPV7-F1
#
_entry.id   AF-A0A287BPV7-F1
#
_cell.length_a   1.000
_cell.length_b   1.000
_cell.length_c   1.000
_cell.angle_alpha   90.00
_cell.angle_beta   90.00
_cell.angle_gamma   90.00
#
_symmetry.space_group_name_H-M   'P 1'
#
loop_
_entity.id
_entity.type
_entity.pdbx_description
1 polymer ?
#
loop_
_entity_poly.entity_id
_entity_poly.type
_entity_poly.pdbx_seq_one_letter_code
_entity_poly.pdbx_strand_id
1 'polypeptide(L)'
;MPSRLRKTHKLWGHMSQSHGHIGKHWKPSGGQGNAGAMHHHRIIFDKYHLGYFGKIVLRHYNLKRNQNFCPIVNLDKLWILVSEQTWVNAAKNKTRVAPVIDVVQSGYHKVLGKGKLPEQLLIVKAKFFSR
;
A
#
# COMPACT_ATOMS: atom_id res chain seq x y z
N MET A 1 -5.52 8.52 24.12
CA MET A 1 -6.30 9.78 24.08
C MET A 1 -6.74 10.14 25.50
N PRO A 2 -6.58 11.41 25.92
CA PRO A 2 -6.99 11.85 27.26
C PRO A 2 -8.51 11.75 27.44
N SER A 3 -8.96 11.45 28.67
CA SER A 3 -10.38 11.27 29.01
C SER A 3 -11.20 12.53 28.71
N ARG A 4 -10.69 13.72 29.06
CA ARG A 4 -11.42 15.00 28.95
C ARG A 4 -11.99 15.32 27.56
N LEU A 5 -11.40 14.79 26.50
CA LEU A 5 -11.81 15.06 25.11
C LEU A 5 -12.82 14.03 24.58
N ARG A 6 -13.21 13.03 25.37
CA ARG A 6 -14.17 12.00 24.95
C ARG A 6 -15.59 12.54 24.93
N LYS A 7 -16.39 12.09 23.96
CA LYS A 7 -17.82 12.40 23.85
C LYS A 7 -18.59 12.10 25.13
N THR A 8 -18.17 11.07 25.88
CA THR A 8 -18.78 10.67 27.16
C THR A 8 -18.87 11.82 28.16
N HIS A 9 -17.84 12.68 28.28
CA HIS A 9 -17.88 13.82 29.20
C HIS A 9 -18.92 14.86 28.81
N LYS A 10 -19.12 15.08 27.50
CA LYS A 10 -20.16 15.99 27.00
C LYS A 10 -21.58 15.44 27.18
N LEU A 11 -21.72 14.12 27.35
CA LEU A 11 -23.00 13.44 27.47
C LEU A 11 -23.41 13.14 28.91
N TRP A 12 -22.63 13.58 29.90
CA TRP A 12 -23.04 13.51 31.30
C TRP A 12 -24.32 14.34 31.53
N GLY A 13 -25.28 13.79 32.28
CA GLY A 13 -26.62 14.37 32.46
C GLY A 13 -27.65 13.99 31.39
N HIS A 14 -27.24 13.46 30.23
CA HIS A 14 -28.18 12.94 29.24
C HIS A 14 -28.64 11.53 29.58
N MET A 15 -29.96 11.30 29.61
CA MET A 15 -30.59 10.06 30.09
C MET A 15 -30.10 8.77 29.41
N SER A 16 -29.80 8.79 28.11
CA SER A 16 -29.46 7.57 27.33
C SER A 16 -28.04 7.57 26.74
N GLN A 17 -27.18 8.52 27.13
CA GLN A 17 -25.85 8.68 26.51
C GLN A 17 -25.91 8.73 24.96
N SER A 18 -26.98 9.30 24.40
CA SER A 18 -27.27 9.37 22.96
C SER A 18 -27.48 8.03 22.25
N HIS A 19 -27.91 6.96 22.95
CA HIS A 19 -28.29 5.68 22.33
C HIS A 19 -29.80 5.56 22.03
N GLY A 20 -30.55 6.64 22.25
CA GLY A 20 -32.00 6.69 22.05
C GLY A 20 -32.79 5.99 23.16
N HIS A 21 -34.06 6.38 23.34
CA HIS A 21 -34.91 5.84 24.40
C HIS A 21 -35.55 4.48 24.04
N ILE A 22 -35.90 4.30 22.76
CA ILE A 22 -36.64 3.12 22.28
C ILE A 22 -35.69 1.97 21.97
N GLY A 23 -34.70 2.19 21.09
CA GLY A 23 -33.77 1.15 20.65
C GLY A 23 -32.86 0.62 21.76
N LYS A 24 -32.46 1.50 22.69
CA LYS A 24 -31.51 1.26 23.80
C LYS A 24 -30.17 0.69 23.35
N HIS A 25 -29.17 0.71 24.23
CA HIS A 25 -27.88 0.08 23.97
C HIS A 25 -27.89 -1.35 24.52
N TRP A 26 -28.06 -2.34 23.64
CA TRP A 26 -28.06 -3.76 24.00
C TRP A 26 -26.74 -4.45 23.63
N LYS A 27 -26.46 -5.58 24.30
CA LYS A 27 -25.44 -6.55 23.87
C LYS A 27 -25.92 -7.25 22.58
N PRO A 28 -24.99 -7.73 21.74
CA PRO A 28 -24.96 -7.45 20.30
C PRO A 28 -26.26 -7.82 19.58
N SER A 29 -26.94 -6.81 19.04
CA SER A 29 -28.07 -6.97 18.13
C SER A 29 -27.56 -7.28 16.72
N GLY A 30 -27.91 -8.45 16.18
CA GLY A 30 -27.50 -8.88 14.84
C GLY A 30 -26.30 -9.83 14.80
N GLY A 31 -25.80 -10.27 15.95
CA GLY A 31 -24.70 -11.24 16.08
C GLY A 31 -23.34 -10.60 16.38
N GLN A 32 -22.35 -11.44 16.67
CA GLN A 32 -21.00 -11.00 17.01
C GLN A 32 -20.09 -11.07 15.77
N GLY A 33 -19.26 -10.05 15.56
CA GLY A 33 -18.31 -10.00 14.44
C GLY A 33 -19.01 -10.06 13.09
N ASN A 34 -18.57 -10.97 12.21
CA ASN A 34 -19.09 -11.13 10.84
C ASN A 34 -20.26 -12.15 10.76
N ALA A 35 -20.98 -12.38 11.86
CA ALA A 35 -22.15 -13.26 11.87
C ALA A 35 -23.22 -12.74 10.90
N GLY A 36 -23.96 -13.66 10.26
CA GLY A 36 -25.07 -13.29 9.36
C GLY A 36 -24.66 -12.66 8.04
N ALA A 37 -23.38 -12.66 7.69
CA ALA A 37 -22.83 -12.00 6.52
C ALA A 37 -23.36 -12.54 5.17
N MET A 38 -23.91 -13.75 5.11
CA MET A 38 -24.67 -14.28 3.95
C MET A 38 -26.20 -14.22 4.11
N HIS A 39 -26.69 -13.82 5.29
CA HIS A 39 -28.10 -13.80 5.65
C HIS A 39 -28.57 -12.36 5.83
N HIS A 40 -28.86 -11.95 7.07
CA HIS A 40 -29.41 -10.61 7.37
C HIS A 40 -28.40 -9.46 7.17
N HIS A 41 -27.08 -9.74 7.12
CA HIS A 41 -26.06 -8.74 6.77
C HIS A 41 -25.56 -8.85 5.33
N ARG A 42 -26.19 -9.68 4.49
CA ARG A 42 -25.77 -9.94 3.11
C ARG A 42 -25.60 -8.68 2.28
N ILE A 43 -26.54 -7.72 2.41
CA ILE A 43 -26.50 -6.47 1.64
C ILE A 43 -25.20 -5.69 1.88
N ILE A 44 -24.66 -5.70 3.10
CA ILE A 44 -23.42 -4.99 3.43
C ILE A 44 -22.23 -5.67 2.72
N PHE A 45 -22.18 -7.00 2.73
CA PHE A 45 -21.12 -7.76 2.10
C PHE A 45 -21.19 -7.69 0.57
N ASP A 46 -22.38 -7.85 -0.01
CA ASP A 46 -22.57 -7.74 -1.46
C ASP A 46 -22.26 -6.32 -1.96
N LYS A 47 -22.50 -5.28 -1.15
CA LYS A 47 -22.27 -3.89 -1.56
C LYS A 47 -20.82 -3.44 -1.41
N TYR A 48 -20.18 -3.75 -0.28
CA TYR A 48 -18.87 -3.19 0.07
C TYR A 48 -17.74 -4.22 0.04
N HIS A 49 -18.07 -5.52 0.06
CA HIS A 49 -17.10 -6.61 0.18
C HIS A 49 -17.34 -7.67 -0.91
N LEU A 50 -17.43 -7.22 -2.16
CA LEU A 50 -17.55 -8.11 -3.32
C LEU A 50 -16.38 -9.10 -3.37
N GLY A 51 -16.69 -10.39 -3.53
CA GLY A 51 -15.70 -11.46 -3.56
C GLY A 51 -15.18 -11.93 -2.19
N TYR A 52 -15.77 -11.44 -1.08
CA TYR A 52 -15.42 -11.92 0.26
C TYR A 52 -15.71 -13.41 0.45
N PHE A 53 -16.78 -13.90 -0.18
CA PHE A 53 -17.18 -15.30 -0.14
C PHE A 53 -16.76 -16.05 -1.40
N GLY A 54 -16.36 -17.30 -1.22
CA GLY A 54 -15.92 -18.20 -2.29
C GLY A 54 -14.43 -18.52 -2.22
N LYS A 55 -13.98 -19.40 -3.13
CA LYS A 55 -12.58 -19.82 -3.25
C LYS A 55 -12.13 -19.66 -4.70
N ILE A 56 -11.06 -18.90 -4.91
CA ILE A 56 -10.54 -18.57 -6.25
C ILE A 56 -9.24 -19.34 -6.56
N VAL A 57 -8.44 -19.68 -5.55
CA VAL A 57 -7.02 -20.04 -5.73
C VAL A 57 -6.63 -21.41 -5.13
N LEU A 58 -5.50 -21.92 -5.60
CA LEU A 58 -4.78 -23.08 -5.06
C LEU A 58 -4.03 -22.70 -3.76
N ARG A 59 -3.93 -23.63 -2.81
CA ARG A 59 -3.18 -23.41 -1.56
C ARG A 59 -1.69 -23.57 -1.79
N HIS A 60 -0.90 -22.55 -1.42
CA HIS A 60 0.57 -22.61 -1.42
C HIS A 60 1.07 -22.76 0.02
N TYR A 61 1.46 -23.99 0.39
CA TYR A 61 2.01 -24.28 1.72
C TYR A 61 3.47 -23.82 1.82
N ASN A 62 3.92 -23.46 3.03
CA ASN A 62 5.30 -23.04 3.32
C ASN A 62 5.81 -21.88 2.43
N LEU A 63 4.95 -20.89 2.17
CA LEU A 63 5.30 -19.70 1.38
C LEU A 63 6.50 -18.96 2.00
N LYS A 64 7.65 -18.99 1.32
CA LYS A 64 8.86 -18.22 1.66
C LYS A 64 8.89 -16.92 0.86
N ARG A 65 8.42 -15.82 1.47
CA ARG A 65 8.36 -14.49 0.80
C ARG A 65 9.72 -13.99 0.30
N ASN A 66 10.81 -14.36 0.97
CA ASN A 66 12.17 -13.94 0.59
C ASN A 66 12.60 -14.46 -0.79
N GLN A 67 12.13 -15.65 -1.21
CA GLN A 67 12.43 -16.20 -2.53
C GLN A 67 11.75 -15.39 -3.65
N ASN A 68 10.57 -14.83 -3.35
CA ASN A 68 9.80 -14.01 -4.27
C ASN A 68 10.07 -12.51 -4.09
N PHE A 69 11.11 -12.13 -3.34
CA PHE A 69 11.42 -10.74 -3.05
C PHE A 69 11.99 -10.04 -4.30
N CYS A 70 11.14 -9.23 -4.94
CA CYS A 70 11.49 -8.49 -6.14
C CYS A 70 10.96 -7.04 -6.05
N PRO A 71 11.61 -6.17 -5.26
CA PRO A 71 11.29 -4.74 -5.21
C PRO A 71 11.51 -4.09 -6.58
N ILE A 72 10.62 -3.17 -6.94
CA ILE A 72 10.52 -2.60 -8.28
C ILE A 72 10.80 -1.10 -8.25
N VAL A 73 11.55 -0.61 -9.24
CA VAL A 73 11.75 0.81 -9.53
C VAL A 73 11.38 1.13 -10.98
N ASN A 74 10.81 2.31 -11.22
CA ASN A 74 10.45 2.78 -12.56
C ASN A 74 11.51 3.76 -13.09
N LEU A 75 11.51 4.01 -14.41
CA LEU A 75 12.48 4.90 -15.06
C LEU A 75 12.44 6.35 -14.52
N ASP A 76 11.25 6.86 -14.22
CA ASP A 76 11.04 8.22 -13.67
C ASP A 76 11.79 8.46 -12.35
N LYS A 77 12.05 7.40 -11.58
CA LYS A 77 12.68 7.47 -10.26
C LYS A 77 14.17 7.13 -10.26
N LEU A 78 14.75 6.74 -11.39
CA LEU A 78 16.16 6.33 -11.44
C LEU A 78 17.11 7.45 -11.01
N TRP A 79 16.86 8.69 -11.46
CA TRP A 79 17.70 9.84 -11.11
C TRP A 79 17.58 10.28 -9.65
N ILE A 80 16.52 9.88 -8.94
CA ILE A 80 16.37 10.14 -7.49
C ILE A 80 17.31 9.25 -6.67
N LEU A 81 17.74 8.10 -7.22
CA LEU A 81 18.64 7.18 -6.53
C LEU A 81 20.09 7.67 -6.48
N VAL A 82 20.39 8.74 -7.22
CA VAL A 82 21.74 9.30 -7.35
C VAL A 82 21.77 10.67 -6.68
N SER A 83 22.94 11.08 -6.20
CA SER A 83 23.12 12.42 -5.67
C SER A 83 22.95 13.49 -6.76
N GLU A 84 22.48 14.67 -6.35
CA GLU A 84 22.32 15.81 -7.26
C GLU A 84 23.63 16.19 -7.96
N GLN A 85 24.77 16.02 -7.28
CA GLN A 85 26.09 16.28 -7.85
C GLN A 85 26.36 15.41 -9.08
N THR A 86 26.08 14.10 -9.00
CA THR A 86 26.27 13.19 -10.14
C THR A 86 25.29 13.50 -11.27
N TRP A 87 24.05 13.90 -10.95
CA TRP A 87 23.07 14.30 -11.96
C TRP A 87 23.50 15.56 -12.71
N VAL A 88 23.93 16.61 -12.00
CA VAL A 88 24.41 17.85 -12.60
C VAL A 88 25.68 17.62 -13.42
N ASN A 89 26.59 16.77 -12.95
CA ASN A 89 27.81 16.42 -13.69
C ASN A 89 27.48 15.62 -14.96
N ALA A 90 26.53 14.68 -14.90
CA ALA A 90 26.08 13.95 -16.08
C ALA A 90 25.42 14.88 -17.12
N ALA A 91 24.72 15.92 -16.67
CA ALA A 91 24.14 16.92 -17.56
C ALA A 91 25.20 17.84 -18.21
N LYS A 92 26.29 18.15 -17.51
CA LYS A 92 27.35 19.07 -17.97
C LYS A 92 28.43 18.37 -18.80
N ASN A 93 28.69 17.08 -18.55
CA ASN A 93 29.75 16.34 -19.21
C ASN A 93 29.36 16.00 -20.66
N LYS A 94 30.01 16.65 -21.63
CA LYS A 94 29.91 16.33 -23.07
C LYS A 94 30.78 15.12 -23.48
N THR A 95 31.64 14.64 -22.58
CA THR A 95 32.43 13.43 -22.76
C THR A 95 31.53 12.19 -22.66
N ARG A 96 31.81 11.14 -23.44
CA ARG A 96 30.99 9.90 -23.54
C ARG A 96 30.93 9.04 -22.27
N VAL A 97 31.22 9.60 -21.09
CA VAL A 97 31.24 8.87 -19.82
C VAL A 97 29.84 8.93 -19.19
N ALA A 98 29.10 7.83 -19.29
CA ALA A 98 27.76 7.71 -18.73
C ALA A 98 27.79 7.31 -17.24
N PRO A 99 26.94 7.89 -16.38
CA PRO A 99 26.80 7.44 -15.00
C PRO A 99 26.22 6.03 -14.95
N VAL A 100 26.71 5.26 -13.96
CA VAL A 100 26.21 3.91 -13.66
C VAL A 100 25.32 3.98 -12.44
N ILE A 101 24.05 3.59 -12.58
CA ILE A 101 23.10 3.48 -11.48
C ILE A 101 22.95 2.00 -11.14
N ASP A 102 23.45 1.62 -9.97
CA ASP A 102 23.23 0.29 -9.40
C ASP A 102 21.97 0.27 -8.55
N VAL A 103 20.88 -0.20 -9.13
CA VAL A 103 19.59 -0.23 -8.42
C VAL A 103 19.56 -1.35 -7.37
N VAL A 104 20.43 -2.35 -7.47
CA VAL A 104 20.52 -3.45 -6.50
C VAL A 104 21.12 -2.95 -5.19
N GLN A 105 22.15 -2.10 -5.27
CA GLN A 105 22.69 -1.42 -4.09
C GLN A 105 21.65 -0.53 -3.41
N SER A 106 20.76 0.10 -4.19
CA SER A 106 19.62 0.87 -3.67
C SER A 106 18.44 0.01 -3.19
N GLY A 107 18.55 -1.33 -3.23
CA GLY A 107 17.54 -2.25 -2.71
C GLY A 107 16.43 -2.62 -3.69
N TYR A 108 16.59 -2.36 -4.99
CA TYR A 108 15.64 -2.74 -6.05
C TYR A 108 16.19 -3.88 -6.91
N HIS A 109 15.31 -4.79 -7.35
CA HIS A 109 15.70 -5.94 -8.17
C HIS A 109 15.23 -5.83 -9.62
N LYS A 110 14.09 -5.16 -9.87
CA LYS A 110 13.50 -5.05 -11.20
C LYS A 110 13.27 -3.60 -11.59
N VAL A 111 13.67 -3.24 -12.80
CA VAL A 111 13.40 -1.94 -13.41
C VAL A 111 12.24 -2.07 -14.39
N LEU A 112 11.24 -1.20 -14.27
CA LEU A 112 10.09 -1.11 -15.17
C LEU A 112 10.12 0.17 -16.02
N GLY A 113 9.57 0.09 -17.23
CA GLY A 113 9.57 1.14 -18.25
C GLY A 113 8.59 2.32 -18.06
N LYS A 114 8.00 2.52 -16.87
CA LYS A 114 7.08 3.65 -16.67
C LYS A 114 7.87 4.96 -16.56
N GLY A 115 7.49 5.96 -17.35
CA GLY A 115 8.07 7.31 -17.31
C GLY A 115 9.01 7.58 -18.48
N LYS A 116 9.58 8.79 -18.53
CA LYS A 116 10.55 9.20 -19.54
C LYS A 116 11.89 9.47 -18.86
N LEU A 117 12.96 9.06 -19.50
CA LEU A 117 14.31 9.47 -19.13
C LEU A 117 14.68 10.76 -19.85
N PRO A 118 15.55 11.60 -19.27
CA PRO A 118 16.17 12.69 -19.99
C PRO A 118 17.02 12.13 -21.15
N GLU A 119 17.25 12.94 -22.19
CA GLU A 119 18.11 12.62 -23.33
C GLU A 119 19.59 12.63 -22.95
N GLN A 120 19.97 11.75 -22.02
CA GLN A 120 21.31 11.59 -21.49
C GLN A 120 21.64 10.09 -21.48
N LEU A 121 22.90 9.76 -21.78
CA LEU A 121 23.37 8.39 -21.70
C LEU A 121 23.36 7.94 -20.24
N LEU A 122 22.78 6.77 -19.98
CA LEU A 122 22.64 6.20 -18.65
C LEU A 122 22.89 4.69 -18.70
N ILE A 123 23.68 4.17 -17.77
CA ILE A 123 23.90 2.73 -17.60
C ILE A 123 23.19 2.29 -16.32
N VAL A 124 22.28 1.33 -16.42
CA VAL A 124 21.54 0.79 -15.27
C VAL A 124 21.96 -0.65 -15.01
N LYS A 125 22.35 -0.96 -13.77
CA LYS A 125 22.62 -2.33 -13.30
C LYS A 125 21.45 -2.82 -12.46
N ALA A 126 20.77 -3.86 -12.93
CA ALA A 126 19.63 -4.49 -12.26
C ALA A 126 19.66 -6.01 -12.47
N LYS A 127 18.89 -6.76 -11.67
CA LYS A 127 18.69 -8.20 -11.90
C LYS A 127 17.70 -8.48 -13.03
N PHE A 128 16.66 -7.65 -13.14
CA PHE A 128 15.60 -7.82 -14.14
C PHE A 128 15.20 -6.48 -14.76
N PHE A 129 14.82 -6.51 -16.04
CA PHE A 129 14.23 -5.38 -16.77
C PHE A 129 12.86 -5.79 -17.34
N SER A 130 11.92 -4.86 -17.42
CA SER A 130 10.77 -5.03 -18.32
C SER A 130 11.20 -4.87 -19.78
N ARG A 131 10.44 -5.49 -20.68
CA ARG A 131 10.53 -5.22 -22.11
C ARG A 131 10.05 -3.80 -22.43
#